data_AF-A0A377XL16-F1
#
_entry.id   AF-A0A377XL16-F1
#
_cell.length_a   1.000
_cell.length_b   1.000
_cell.length_c   1.000
_cell.angle_alpha   90.00
_cell.angle_beta   90.00
_cell.angle_gamma   90.00
#
_symmetry.space_group_name_H-M   'P 1'
#
loop_
_entity.id
_entity.type
_entity.pdbx_description
1 polymer ?
#
loop_
_entity_poly.entity_id
_entity_poly.type
_entity_poly.pdbx_seq_one_letter_code
_entity_poly.pdbx_strand_id
1 'polypeptide(L)'
;MPTATALKLCPHLTLLPGRFDAYKEASNHIREIFSRYTSRIEPLSLDEAYLDVSDSEHCHGSATLIAQEIRQTIERELRLTASAGVAPVKFLAKIASDMNKPNGQFVIAPHQVAEFVRALPLAKIPGVGKVSAAEAGKYGPANLWRCAEQRSGHAA
;
A
#
# COMPACT_ATOMS: atom_id res chain seq x y z
N MET A 1 -11.95 -15.46 5.61
CA MET A 1 -12.29 -16.84 5.18
C MET A 1 -12.44 -17.69 6.44
N PRO A 2 -13.49 -18.50 6.60
CA PRO A 2 -13.62 -19.40 7.76
C PRO A 2 -12.54 -20.49 7.77
N THR A 3 -12.03 -20.87 8.95
CA THR A 3 -11.00 -21.92 9.10
C THR A 3 -11.43 -23.26 8.50
N ALA A 4 -12.71 -23.63 8.65
CA ALA A 4 -13.26 -24.84 8.05
C ALA A 4 -13.17 -24.84 6.51
N THR A 5 -13.35 -23.68 5.88
CA THR A 5 -13.18 -23.54 4.42
C THR A 5 -11.70 -23.65 4.03
N ALA A 6 -10.81 -23.02 4.80
CA ALA A 6 -9.37 -23.08 4.55
C ALA A 6 -8.84 -24.53 4.61
N LEU A 7 -9.24 -25.32 5.61
CA LEU A 7 -8.87 -26.74 5.73
C LEU A 7 -9.47 -27.62 4.63
N LYS A 8 -10.65 -27.28 4.10
CA LYS A 8 -11.19 -27.98 2.92
C LYS A 8 -10.36 -27.71 1.67
N LEU A 9 -9.90 -26.47 1.48
CA LEU A 9 -9.07 -26.08 0.34
C LEU A 9 -7.62 -26.55 0.47
N CYS A 10 -7.11 -26.67 1.70
CA CYS A 10 -5.76 -27.13 2.01
C CYS A 10 -5.80 -28.07 3.22
N PRO A 11 -6.02 -29.38 3.01
CA PRO A 11 -6.18 -30.35 4.11
C PRO A 11 -4.97 -30.49 5.03
N HIS A 12 -3.77 -30.15 4.55
CA HIS A 12 -2.51 -30.21 5.30
C HIS A 12 -2.08 -28.85 5.87
N LEU A 13 -2.96 -27.84 5.90
CA LEU A 13 -2.66 -26.51 6.42
C LEU A 13 -2.23 -26.57 7.89
N THR A 14 -1.01 -26.12 8.19
CA THR A 14 -0.56 -25.93 9.57
C THR A 14 -1.18 -24.66 10.16
N LEU A 15 -1.98 -24.82 11.21
CA LEU A 15 -2.59 -23.70 11.93
C LEU A 15 -1.76 -23.36 13.17
N LEU A 16 -1.42 -22.08 13.31
CA LEU A 16 -0.67 -21.56 14.45
C LEU A 16 -1.49 -20.49 15.18
N PRO A 17 -1.49 -20.46 16.53
CA PRO A 17 -2.04 -19.34 17.27
C PRO A 17 -1.16 -18.10 17.08
N GLY A 18 -1.79 -16.92 17.07
CA GLY A 18 -1.07 -15.65 16.92
C GLY A 18 -0.23 -15.32 18.16
N ARG A 19 1.05 -14.95 17.95
CA ARG A 19 1.95 -14.43 19.00
C ARG A 19 2.06 -12.91 18.90
N PHE A 20 1.04 -12.20 19.37
CA PHE A 20 0.92 -10.75 19.16
C PHE A 20 2.09 -9.93 19.68
N ASP A 21 2.74 -10.35 20.77
CA ASP A 21 3.90 -9.63 21.30
C ASP A 21 5.09 -9.65 20.33
N ALA A 22 5.36 -10.80 19.69
CA ALA A 22 6.40 -10.90 18.67
C ALA A 22 6.10 -10.03 17.43
N TYR A 23 4.83 -9.90 17.06
CA TYR A 23 4.42 -9.06 15.93
C TYR A 23 4.55 -7.57 16.26
N LYS A 24 4.21 -7.17 17.50
CA LYS A 24 4.40 -5.81 17.99
C LYS A 24 5.87 -5.44 18.11
N GLU A 25 6.71 -6.36 18.57
CA GLU A 25 8.16 -6.16 18.65
C GLU A 25 8.74 -5.87 17.26
N ALA A 26 8.44 -6.71 16.26
CA ALA A 26 8.87 -6.48 14.88
C ALA A 26 8.32 -5.15 14.32
N SER A 27 7.05 -4.82 14.60
CA SER A 27 6.43 -3.56 14.21
C SER A 27 7.18 -2.34 14.78
N ASN A 28 7.56 -2.39 16.06
CA ASN A 28 8.29 -1.31 16.72
C ASN A 28 9.69 -1.13 16.11
N HIS A 29 10.39 -2.23 15.82
CA HIS A 29 11.71 -2.17 15.20
C HIS A 29 11.63 -1.63 13.75
N ILE A 30 10.62 -2.04 12.97
CA ILE A 30 10.37 -1.46 11.64
C ILE A 30 10.10 0.06 11.74
N ARG A 31 9.33 0.51 12.75
CA ARG A 31 9.07 1.95 12.98
C ARG A 31 10.32 2.71 13.39
N GLU A 32 11.23 2.08 14.14
CA GLU A 32 12.54 2.65 14.45
C GLU A 32 13.41 2.74 13.19
N ILE A 33 13.39 1.75 12.29
CA ILE A 33 14.04 1.87 10.98
C ILE A 33 13.47 3.05 10.18
N PHE A 34 12.15 3.23 10.16
CA PHE A 34 11.52 4.36 9.46
C PHE A 34 11.98 5.73 10.01
N SER A 35 12.14 5.87 11.33
CA SER A 35 12.50 7.14 11.96
C SER A 35 13.91 7.61 11.61
N ARG A 36 14.76 6.71 11.09
CA ARG A 36 16.10 7.04 10.57
C ARG A 36 16.06 7.86 9.27
N TYR A 37 14.94 7.87 8.54
CA TYR A 37 14.81 8.54 7.23
C TYR A 37 13.88 9.76 7.24
N THR A 38 12.90 9.76 8.13
CA THR A 38 11.98 10.88 8.35
C THR A 38 11.29 10.76 9.70
N SER A 39 11.00 11.89 10.35
CA SER A 39 10.14 11.93 11.54
C SER A 39 8.65 11.96 11.19
N ARG A 40 8.29 12.19 9.91
CA ARG A 40 6.92 12.30 9.42
C ARG A 40 6.36 10.91 9.06
N ILE A 41 6.02 10.15 10.09
CA ILE A 41 5.54 8.76 9.99
C ILE A 41 4.09 8.67 10.45
N GLU A 42 3.23 8.07 9.63
CA GLU A 42 1.84 7.77 9.98
C GLU A 42 1.61 6.26 9.89
N PRO A 43 1.60 5.53 11.02
CA PRO A 43 1.29 4.10 11.04
C PRO A 43 -0.18 3.81 10.74
N LEU A 44 -0.46 2.80 9.91
CA LEU A 44 -1.82 2.35 9.58
C LEU A 44 -2.18 1.06 10.33
N SER A 45 -1.19 0.17 10.48
CA SER A 45 -1.30 -1.12 11.13
C SER A 45 0.03 -1.46 11.84
N LEU A 46 0.22 -2.73 12.20
CA LEU A 46 1.51 -3.20 12.70
C LEU A 46 2.56 -3.24 11.58
N ASP A 47 2.17 -3.57 10.36
CA ASP A 47 3.05 -3.83 9.22
C ASP A 47 3.03 -2.74 8.14
N GLU A 48 2.21 -1.69 8.31
CA GLU A 48 2.07 -0.60 7.34
C GLU A 48 2.23 0.78 7.97
N ALA A 49 2.92 1.69 7.26
CA ALA A 49 2.98 3.11 7.56
C ALA A 49 3.14 3.95 6.28
N TYR A 50 2.66 5.19 6.29
CA TYR A 50 3.08 6.22 5.34
C TYR A 50 4.27 6.99 5.90
N LEU A 51 5.22 7.30 5.02
CA LEU A 51 6.37 8.14 5.32
C LEU A 51 6.33 9.34 4.37
N ASP A 52 6.43 10.54 4.92
CA ASP A 52 6.65 11.75 4.12
C ASP A 52 8.14 12.07 4.09
N VAL A 53 8.74 11.92 2.92
CA VAL A 53 10.17 12.12 2.66
C VAL A 53 10.43 13.29 1.72
N SER A 54 9.43 14.19 1.55
CA SER A 54 9.51 15.32 0.60
C SER A 54 10.72 16.23 0.86
N ASP A 55 11.08 16.40 2.14
CA ASP A 55 12.17 17.26 2.61
C ASP A 55 13.41 16.46 3.07
N SER A 56 13.46 15.15 2.78
CA SER A 56 14.56 14.29 3.23
C SER A 56 15.79 14.44 2.33
N GLU A 57 16.97 14.65 2.92
CA GLU A 57 18.25 14.68 2.19
C GLU A 57 18.85 13.27 1.99
N HIS A 58 18.30 12.26 2.66
CA HIS A 58 18.76 10.88 2.55
C HIS A 58 18.69 10.38 1.10
N CYS A 59 19.67 9.57 0.71
CA CYS A 59 19.78 9.03 -0.65
C CYS A 59 19.62 10.11 -1.75
N HIS A 60 20.17 11.31 -1.51
CA HIS A 60 20.07 12.47 -2.39
C HIS A 60 18.63 12.92 -2.68
N GLY A 61 17.72 12.76 -1.73
CA GLY A 61 16.29 13.09 -1.86
C GLY A 61 15.50 12.10 -2.73
N SER A 62 16.09 10.98 -3.14
CA SER A 62 15.40 9.97 -3.94
C SER A 62 14.53 9.08 -3.07
N ALA A 63 13.22 9.34 -3.06
CA ALA A 63 12.23 8.48 -2.40
C ALA A 63 12.28 7.01 -2.88
N THR A 64 12.67 6.77 -4.14
CA THR A 64 12.87 5.41 -4.67
C THR A 64 14.02 4.69 -3.98
N LEU A 65 15.15 5.37 -3.79
CA LEU A 65 16.32 4.80 -3.11
C LEU A 65 16.07 4.67 -1.61
N ILE A 66 15.43 5.66 -0.98
CA ILE A 66 15.01 5.58 0.44
C ILE A 66 14.14 4.33 0.65
N ALA A 67 13.12 4.12 -0.19
CA ALA A 67 12.25 2.95 -0.09
C ALA A 67 13.02 1.62 -0.27
N GLN A 68 14.00 1.60 -1.19
CA GLN A 68 14.86 0.43 -1.40
C GLN A 68 15.75 0.16 -0.19
N GLU A 69 16.38 1.18 0.37
CA GLU A 69 17.29 1.08 1.52
C GLU A 69 16.53 0.68 2.80
N ILE A 70 15.32 1.21 3.02
CA ILE A 70 14.42 0.79 4.09
C ILE A 70 14.11 -0.71 3.97
N ARG A 71 13.70 -1.19 2.78
CA ARG A 71 13.38 -2.60 2.56
C ARG A 71 14.58 -3.51 2.82
N GLN A 72 15.75 -3.15 2.30
CA GLN A 72 16.98 -3.89 2.53
C GLN A 72 17.41 -3.89 4.00
N THR A 73 17.17 -2.79 4.71
CA THR A 73 17.47 -2.66 6.13
C THR A 73 16.54 -3.52 6.99
N ILE A 74 15.24 -3.56 6.67
CA ILE A 74 14.28 -4.47 7.31
C ILE A 74 14.70 -5.94 7.10
N GLU A 75 15.11 -6.31 5.88
CA GLU A 75 15.59 -7.66 5.58
C GLU A 75 16.87 -8.01 6.36
N ARG A 76 17.83 -7.08 6.41
CA ARG A 76 19.11 -7.28 7.11
C ARG A 76 18.94 -7.40 8.62
N GLU A 77 18.13 -6.54 9.24
CA GLU A 77 18.00 -6.44 10.69
C GLU A 77 16.96 -7.40 11.27
N LEU A 78 15.84 -7.63 10.57
CA LEU A 78 14.74 -8.46 11.07
C LEU A 78 14.62 -9.82 10.35
N ARG A 79 15.32 -10.03 9.24
CA ARG A 79 15.14 -11.20 8.35
C ARG A 79 13.70 -11.33 7.84
N LEU A 80 13.03 -10.19 7.66
CA LEU A 80 11.69 -10.08 7.11
C LEU A 80 11.73 -9.30 5.80
N THR A 81 10.93 -9.70 4.82
CA THR A 81 10.82 -8.95 3.56
C THR A 81 9.75 -7.88 3.67
N ALA A 82 9.97 -6.72 3.08
CA ALA A 82 8.97 -5.66 2.95
C ALA A 82 8.75 -5.29 1.47
N SER A 83 7.58 -4.75 1.16
CA SER A 83 7.29 -4.13 -0.15
C SER A 83 6.95 -2.66 0.05
N ALA A 84 7.21 -1.83 -0.95
CA ALA A 84 7.04 -0.38 -0.83
C ALA A 84 6.36 0.23 -2.06
N GLY A 85 5.61 1.30 -1.85
CA GLY A 85 5.02 2.11 -2.91
C GLY A 85 5.41 3.56 -2.74
N VAL A 86 5.82 4.21 -3.82
CA VAL A 86 6.23 5.62 -3.83
C VAL A 86 5.31 6.36 -4.80
N ALA A 87 4.67 7.43 -4.33
CA ALA A 87 3.81 8.27 -5.16
C ALA A 87 3.66 9.69 -4.55
N PRO A 88 3.20 10.69 -5.33
CA PRO A 88 2.99 12.06 -4.82
C PRO A 88 1.92 12.19 -3.74
N VAL A 89 1.03 11.19 -3.59
CA VAL A 89 -0.05 11.18 -2.60
C VAL A 89 -0.26 9.80 -1.99
N LYS A 90 -0.71 9.77 -0.74
CA LYS A 90 -0.82 8.56 0.11
C LYS A 90 -1.59 7.41 -0.53
N PHE A 91 -2.78 7.66 -1.07
CA PHE A 91 -3.61 6.57 -1.61
C PHE A 91 -2.96 5.89 -2.83
N LEU A 92 -2.27 6.65 -3.68
CA LEU A 92 -1.51 6.10 -4.80
C LEU A 92 -0.29 5.33 -4.31
N ALA A 93 0.40 5.81 -3.27
CA ALA A 93 1.52 5.11 -2.67
C ALA A 93 1.08 3.76 -2.06
N LYS A 94 -0.08 3.71 -1.40
CA LYS A 94 -0.66 2.46 -0.91
C LYS A 94 -0.96 1.48 -2.03
N ILE A 95 -1.56 1.94 -3.13
CA ILE A 95 -1.84 1.09 -4.29
C ILE A 95 -0.53 0.60 -4.93
N ALA A 96 0.46 1.48 -5.10
CA ALA A 96 1.78 1.13 -5.63
C ALA A 96 2.46 0.03 -4.79
N SER A 97 2.31 0.09 -3.46
CA SER A 97 2.92 -0.90 -2.56
C SER A 97 2.43 -2.33 -2.79
N ASP A 98 1.24 -2.51 -3.37
CA ASP A 98 0.66 -3.82 -3.69
C ASP A 98 1.08 -4.38 -5.06
N MET A 99 1.59 -3.54 -5.97
CA MET A 99 1.76 -3.92 -7.38
C MET A 99 2.90 -4.91 -7.62
N ASN A 100 4.01 -4.76 -6.89
CA ASN A 100 5.21 -5.58 -7.04
C ASN A 100 5.47 -6.44 -5.79
N LYS A 101 4.43 -6.86 -5.07
CA LYS A 101 4.56 -7.83 -3.98
C LYS A 101 4.83 -9.25 -4.54
N PRO A 102 5.60 -10.11 -3.84
CA PRO A 102 6.32 -9.86 -2.58
C PRO A 102 7.73 -9.30 -2.80
N ASN A 103 8.31 -8.73 -1.74
CA ASN A 103 9.68 -8.18 -1.71
C ASN A 103 10.04 -7.30 -2.92
N GLY A 104 9.16 -6.37 -3.30
CA GLY A 104 9.39 -5.45 -4.40
C GLY A 104 8.88 -4.05 -4.10
N GLN A 105 9.09 -3.13 -5.04
CA GLN A 105 8.57 -1.78 -4.95
C GLN A 105 8.07 -1.26 -6.29
N PHE A 106 7.15 -0.30 -6.24
CA PHE A 106 6.62 0.37 -7.42
C PHE A 106 6.59 1.89 -7.20
N VAL A 107 6.93 2.65 -8.24
CA VAL A 107 7.00 4.11 -8.20
C VAL A 107 6.02 4.67 -9.21
N ILE A 108 5.12 5.54 -8.76
CA ILE A 108 4.25 6.34 -9.62
C ILE A 108 4.83 7.76 -9.60
N ALA A 109 5.54 8.15 -10.64
CA ALA A 109 6.08 9.51 -10.76
C ALA A 109 4.96 10.52 -11.08
N PRO A 110 5.12 11.83 -10.76
CA PRO A 110 4.10 12.85 -11.00
C PRO A 110 3.52 12.86 -12.42
N HIS A 111 4.37 12.68 -13.45
CA HIS A 111 3.94 12.65 -14.85
C HIS A 111 3.13 11.41 -15.23
N GLN A 112 3.21 10.33 -14.44
CA GLN A 112 2.47 9.07 -14.67
C GLN A 112 1.10 9.07 -14.00
N VAL A 113 0.83 10.00 -13.07
CA VAL A 113 -0.39 10.00 -12.25
C VAL A 113 -1.66 10.03 -13.09
N ALA A 114 -1.71 10.88 -14.12
CA ALA A 114 -2.91 11.04 -14.94
C ALA A 114 -3.28 9.75 -15.68
N GLU A 115 -2.30 9.09 -16.30
CA GLU A 115 -2.50 7.83 -17.01
C GLU A 115 -2.85 6.70 -16.03
N PHE A 116 -2.13 6.62 -14.92
CA PHE A 116 -2.36 5.63 -13.88
C PHE A 116 -3.80 5.69 -13.33
N VAL A 117 -4.27 6.90 -13.01
CA VAL A 117 -5.61 7.13 -12.48
C VAL A 117 -6.71 6.80 -13.50
N ARG A 118 -6.49 7.07 -14.80
CA ARG A 118 -7.46 6.71 -15.85
C ARG A 118 -7.71 5.21 -15.93
N ALA A 119 -6.67 4.41 -15.74
CA ALA A 119 -6.76 2.95 -15.78
C ALA A 119 -7.17 2.32 -14.43
N LEU A 120 -7.15 3.08 -13.33
CA LEU A 120 -7.31 2.55 -11.97
C LEU A 120 -8.77 2.12 -11.68
N PRO A 121 -9.03 0.83 -11.40
CA PRO A 121 -10.35 0.38 -10.95
C PRO A 121 -10.70 0.97 -9.59
N LEU A 122 -11.94 1.43 -9.40
CA LEU A 122 -12.41 2.00 -8.13
C LEU A 122 -12.21 1.04 -6.95
N ALA A 123 -12.39 -0.27 -7.16
CA ALA A 123 -12.19 -1.28 -6.13
C ALA A 123 -10.74 -1.40 -5.61
N LYS A 124 -9.77 -0.78 -6.29
CA LYS A 124 -8.37 -0.70 -5.83
C LYS A 124 -8.12 0.50 -4.93
N ILE A 125 -9.05 1.47 -4.86
CA ILE A 125 -8.89 2.64 -4.01
C ILE A 125 -9.10 2.22 -2.55
N PRO A 126 -8.13 2.49 -1.66
CA PRO A 126 -8.29 2.22 -0.23
C PRO A 126 -9.56 2.90 0.31
N GLY A 127 -10.41 2.12 0.99
CA GLY A 127 -11.70 2.57 1.50
C GLY A 127 -12.90 2.27 0.58
N VAL A 128 -12.68 1.91 -0.68
CA VAL A 128 -13.77 1.47 -1.58
C VAL A 128 -13.99 -0.03 -1.43
N GLY A 129 -14.98 -0.39 -0.60
CA GLY A 129 -15.36 -1.77 -0.37
C GLY A 129 -16.15 -2.41 -1.52
N LYS A 130 -16.37 -3.72 -1.43
CA LYS A 130 -17.10 -4.51 -2.44
C LYS A 130 -18.48 -3.92 -2.76
N VAL A 131 -19.19 -3.44 -1.74
CA VAL A 131 -20.53 -2.85 -1.89
C VAL A 131 -20.47 -1.56 -2.70
N SER A 132 -19.60 -0.62 -2.32
CA SER A 132 -19.42 0.66 -3.02
C SER A 132 -18.93 0.48 -4.46
N ALA A 133 -18.01 -0.47 -4.68
CA ALA A 133 -17.53 -0.80 -6.02
C ALA A 133 -18.64 -1.39 -6.91
N ALA A 134 -19.46 -2.30 -6.36
CA ALA A 134 -20.60 -2.87 -7.06
C ALA A 134 -21.66 -1.82 -7.39
N GLU A 135 -21.91 -0.89 -6.47
CA GLU A 135 -22.84 0.22 -6.70
C GLU A 135 -22.36 1.12 -7.84
N ALA A 136 -21.09 1.54 -7.81
CA ALA A 136 -20.51 2.34 -8.88
C ALA A 136 -20.54 1.62 -10.24
N GLY A 137 -20.35 0.29 -10.25
CA GLY A 137 -20.42 -0.53 -11.46
C GLY A 137 -21.78 -0.54 -12.17
N LYS A 138 -22.87 -0.19 -11.48
CA LYS A 138 -24.20 -0.03 -12.10
C LYS A 138 -24.26 1.14 -13.08
N TYR A 139 -23.38 2.13 -12.93
CA TYR A 139 -23.38 3.37 -13.72
C TYR A 139 -22.32 3.37 -14.84
N GLY A 140 -21.70 2.22 -15.13
CA GLY A 140 -20.70 2.04 -16.19
C GLY A 140 -19.36 1.50 -15.67
N PRO A 141 -18.29 1.54 -16.48
CA PRO A 141 -16.96 1.11 -16.07
C PRO A 141 -16.51 1.87 -14.82
N ALA A 142 -16.31 1.15 -13.72
CA ALA A 142 -15.98 1.68 -12.41
C ALA A 142 -14.49 2.07 -12.30
N ASN A 143 -14.08 3.15 -12.98
CA ASN A 143 -12.76 3.78 -12.83
C ASN A 143 -12.89 5.24 -12.36
N LEU A 144 -11.86 5.76 -11.69
CA LEU A 144 -11.91 7.08 -11.03
C LEU A 144 -12.23 8.22 -12.01
N TRP A 145 -11.75 8.11 -13.24
CA TRP A 145 -11.93 9.13 -14.28
C TRP A 145 -13.40 9.32 -14.69
N ARG A 146 -14.18 8.24 -14.83
CA ARG A 146 -15.61 8.36 -15.19
C ARG A 146 -16.46 9.00 -14.10
N CYS A 147 -16.12 8.79 -12.83
CA CYS A 147 -16.79 9.49 -11.73
C CYS A 147 -16.59 11.01 -11.82
N ALA A 148 -15.44 11.48 -12.33
CA ALA A 148 -15.21 12.90 -12.55
C ALA A 148 -16.04 13.46 -13.71
N GLU A 149 -16.19 12.70 -14.81
CA GLU A 149 -16.98 13.11 -15.98
C GLU A 149 -18.50 13.18 -15.70
N GLN A 150 -19.04 12.30 -14.85
CA GLN A 150 -20.47 12.29 -14.52
C GLN A 150 -20.97 13.57 -13.82
N ARG A 151 -20.09 14.32 -13.14
CA ARG A 151 -20.43 15.63 -12.56
C ARG A 151 -20.56 16.73 -13.62
N SER A 152 -19.81 16.63 -14.71
CA SER A 152 -19.82 17.61 -15.80
C SER A 152 -21.11 17.56 -16.63
N GLY A 153 -21.86 16.46 -16.57
CA GLY A 153 -23.12 16.27 -17.30
C GLY A 153 -24.39 16.70 -16.55
N HIS A 154 -24.30 17.12 -15.29
CA HIS A 154 -25.44 17.61 -14.47
C HIS A 154 -25.39 19.13 -14.23
N ALA A 155 -24.49 19.84 -14.91
CA ALA A 155 -24.34 21.30 -14.85
C ALA A 155 -24.70 21.98 -16.18
N ALA A 156 -25.69 21.46 -16.90
CA ALA A 156 -26.31 22.08 -18.07
C ALA A 156 -27.84 22.03 -17.93
#